data_AF-A0A6I6FT48-F1
#
_entry.id   AF-A0A6I6FT48-F1
#
_cell.length_a   1.000
_cell.length_b   1.000
_cell.length_c   1.000
_cell.angle_alpha   90.00
_cell.angle_beta   90.00
_cell.angle_gamma   90.00
#
_symmetry.space_group_name_H-M   'P 1'
#
loop_
_entity.id
_entity.type
_entity.pdbx_description
1 polymer ?
#
loop_
_entity_poly.entity_id
_entity_poly.type
_entity_poly.pdbx_seq_one_letter_code
_entity_poly.pdbx_strand_id
1 'polypeptide(L)'
;MAGSVSADGTTTAAAAAAPTKAQKLKRLSHLTAASQDAAGDWTVDREKWRTTGSNKYGFNWKTDGCSGASDNPGGFHFWAACARHDFGYRNYKKLNAFTGANKKRVDKTFLYDMNWTCDKQWGPITQAQRKACRKVAKKYYDAVVAFGHL
;
A
#
# COMPACT_ATOMS: atom_id res chain seq x y z
N MET A 1 -22.48 57.30 -31.72
CA MET A 1 -23.03 56.49 -30.61
C MET A 1 -23.17 55.07 -31.10
N ALA A 2 -22.35 54.15 -30.60
CA ALA A 2 -22.58 52.70 -30.46
C ALA A 2 -21.21 52.02 -30.32
N GLY A 3 -20.74 51.95 -29.07
CA GLY A 3 -19.71 50.99 -28.71
C GLY A 3 -20.36 49.62 -28.48
N SER A 4 -19.65 48.55 -28.78
CA SER A 4 -20.01 47.21 -28.32
C SER A 4 -18.74 46.48 -27.89
N VAL A 5 -18.75 46.17 -26.61
CA VAL A 5 -17.74 45.56 -25.75
C VAL A 5 -17.37 44.13 -26.17
N SER A 6 -16.06 43.84 -26.12
CA SER A 6 -15.51 42.48 -26.09
C SER A 6 -15.85 41.79 -24.77
N ALA A 7 -16.24 40.52 -24.82
CA ALA A 7 -16.37 39.67 -23.64
C ALA A 7 -15.37 38.51 -23.75
N ASP A 8 -14.14 38.73 -23.28
CA ASP A 8 -13.19 37.65 -23.00
C ASP A 8 -13.52 37.05 -21.63
N GLY A 9 -14.43 36.07 -21.64
CA GLY A 9 -14.75 35.26 -20.47
C GLY A 9 -13.63 34.25 -20.18
N THR A 10 -12.55 34.70 -19.56
CA THR A 10 -11.50 33.80 -19.04
C THR A 10 -12.00 33.17 -17.74
N THR A 11 -12.65 32.01 -17.81
CA THR A 11 -12.88 31.16 -16.63
C THR A 11 -11.54 30.59 -16.16
N THR A 12 -10.95 31.19 -15.13
CA THR A 12 -9.83 30.60 -14.39
C THR A 12 -10.32 29.33 -13.71
N ALA A 13 -9.87 28.17 -14.20
CA ALA A 13 -10.09 26.91 -13.52
C ALA A 13 -9.46 26.97 -12.12
N ALA A 14 -10.28 26.98 -11.08
CA ALA A 14 -9.80 26.95 -9.71
C ALA A 14 -8.92 25.71 -9.50
N ALA A 15 -7.69 25.91 -9.05
CA ALA A 15 -6.77 24.83 -8.72
C ALA A 15 -7.45 23.91 -7.68
N ALA A 16 -7.57 22.61 -8.00
CA ALA A 16 -8.22 21.65 -7.12
C ALA A 16 -7.53 21.65 -5.74
N ALA A 17 -8.31 21.87 -4.69
CA ALA A 17 -7.79 21.89 -3.32
C ALA A 17 -7.10 20.56 -2.96
N ALA A 18 -6.01 20.66 -2.18
CA ALA A 18 -5.28 19.48 -1.70
C ALA A 18 -6.19 18.58 -0.83
N PRO A 19 -6.03 17.25 -0.86
CA PRO A 19 -6.89 16.36 -0.08
C PRO A 19 -6.80 16.60 1.43
N THR A 20 -7.95 16.56 2.10
CA THR A 20 -8.06 16.66 3.57
C THR A 20 -7.49 15.41 4.26
N LYS A 21 -7.19 15.51 5.56
CA LYS A 21 -6.76 14.35 6.37
C LYS A 21 -7.77 13.20 6.31
N ALA A 22 -9.07 13.50 6.37
CA ALA A 22 -10.12 12.50 6.28
C ALA A 22 -10.13 11.78 4.91
N GLN A 23 -9.96 12.53 3.82
CA GLN A 23 -9.85 11.94 2.47
C GLN A 23 -8.60 11.06 2.33
N LYS A 24 -7.47 11.50 2.88
CA LYS A 24 -6.23 10.69 2.92
C LYS A 24 -6.43 9.40 3.70
N LEU A 25 -7.05 9.46 4.89
CA LEU A 25 -7.34 8.28 5.70
C LEU A 25 -8.31 7.32 5.00
N LYS A 26 -9.32 7.83 4.31
CA LYS A 26 -10.25 7.01 3.52
C LYS A 26 -9.52 6.23 2.43
N ARG A 27 -8.67 6.90 1.62
CA ARG A 27 -7.88 6.21 0.58
C ARG A 27 -6.85 5.26 1.20
N LEU A 28 -6.17 5.65 2.27
CA LEU A 28 -5.21 4.80 2.97
C LEU A 28 -5.87 3.51 3.50
N SER A 29 -7.06 3.63 4.12
CA SER A 29 -7.81 2.47 4.62
C SER A 29 -8.25 1.53 3.50
N HIS A 30 -8.58 2.06 2.32
CA HIS A 30 -8.88 1.24 1.15
C HIS A 30 -7.63 0.50 0.68
N LEU A 31 -6.53 1.21 0.46
CA LEU A 31 -5.26 0.63 -0.04
C LEU A 31 -4.63 -0.39 0.92
N THR A 32 -5.02 -0.36 2.19
CA THR A 32 -4.55 -1.29 3.24
C THR A 32 -5.60 -2.33 3.65
N ALA A 33 -6.66 -2.50 2.87
CA ALA A 33 -7.62 -3.58 3.07
C ALA A 33 -7.07 -4.93 2.60
N ALA A 34 -7.49 -6.00 3.28
CA ALA A 34 -7.15 -7.39 2.98
C ALA A 34 -8.02 -7.94 1.84
N SER A 35 -7.87 -7.38 0.65
CA SER A 35 -8.55 -7.82 -0.57
C SER A 35 -7.65 -7.66 -1.80
N GLN A 36 -7.98 -8.38 -2.87
CA GLN A 36 -7.27 -8.27 -4.15
C GLN A 36 -7.51 -6.93 -4.83
N ASP A 37 -8.72 -6.37 -4.74
CA ASP A 37 -9.03 -5.06 -5.31
C ASP A 37 -8.15 -3.97 -4.67
N ALA A 38 -7.98 -4.01 -3.35
CA ALA A 38 -7.11 -3.09 -2.64
C ALA A 38 -5.63 -3.27 -3.02
N ALA A 39 -5.17 -4.51 -3.20
CA ALA A 39 -3.81 -4.81 -3.64
C ALA A 39 -3.55 -4.32 -5.08
N GLY A 40 -4.53 -4.50 -5.98
CA GLY A 40 -4.49 -4.00 -7.35
C GLY A 40 -4.45 -2.49 -7.41
N ASP A 41 -5.35 -1.82 -6.69
CA ASP A 41 -5.38 -0.36 -6.58
C ASP A 41 -4.08 0.21 -6.01
N TRP A 42 -3.52 -0.44 -4.98
CA TRP A 42 -2.24 -0.04 -4.40
C TRP A 42 -1.10 -0.16 -5.41
N THR A 43 -1.09 -1.24 -6.20
CA THR A 43 -0.08 -1.47 -7.25
C THR A 43 -0.15 -0.40 -8.33
N VAL A 44 -1.37 -0.08 -8.79
CA VAL A 44 -1.60 0.97 -9.80
C VAL A 44 -1.19 2.34 -9.28
N ASP A 45 -1.58 2.70 -8.06
CA ASP A 45 -1.24 4.00 -7.47
C ASP A 45 0.28 4.15 -7.27
N ARG A 46 0.95 3.08 -6.81
CA ARG A 46 2.41 3.07 -6.65
C ARG A 46 3.12 3.22 -7.99
N GLU A 47 2.66 2.53 -9.02
CA GLU A 47 3.27 2.61 -10.35
C GLU A 47 3.10 4.01 -10.95
N LYS A 48 1.92 4.62 -10.80
CA LYS A 48 1.70 6.02 -11.19
C LYS A 48 2.66 6.95 -10.46
N TRP A 49 2.84 6.78 -9.14
CA TRP A 49 3.82 7.56 -8.38
C TRP A 49 5.24 7.36 -8.93
N ARG A 50 5.65 6.12 -9.21
CA ARG A 50 6.99 5.79 -9.69
C ARG A 50 7.29 6.36 -11.07
N THR A 51 6.31 6.33 -11.98
CA THR A 51 6.51 6.68 -13.40
C THR A 51 6.24 8.14 -13.70
N THR A 52 5.29 8.76 -13.01
CA THR A 52 4.85 10.13 -13.31
C THR A 52 5.08 11.11 -12.16
N GLY A 53 5.53 10.63 -11.00
CA GLY A 53 5.61 11.44 -9.78
C GLY A 53 4.26 11.78 -9.16
N SER A 54 3.14 11.31 -9.74
CA SER A 54 1.80 11.62 -9.25
C SER A 54 1.61 11.17 -7.80
N ASN A 55 1.33 12.12 -6.91
CA ASN A 55 1.14 11.84 -5.48
C ASN A 55 0.02 12.69 -4.90
N LYS A 56 -1.19 12.57 -5.45
CA LYS A 56 -2.38 13.34 -5.05
C LYS A 56 -2.58 13.43 -3.54
N TYR A 57 -2.40 12.32 -2.83
CA TYR A 57 -2.62 12.23 -1.38
C TYR A 57 -1.37 12.56 -0.53
N GLY A 58 -0.22 12.80 -1.16
CA GLY A 58 1.05 13.05 -0.48
C GLY A 58 1.51 11.86 0.38
N PHE A 59 1.20 10.64 -0.05
CA PHE A 59 1.60 9.43 0.65
C PHE A 59 3.10 9.19 0.52
N ASN A 60 3.68 8.53 1.53
CA ASN A 60 5.02 7.98 1.47
C ASN A 60 4.97 6.61 0.79
N TRP A 61 5.56 6.52 -0.40
CA TRP A 61 5.66 5.30 -1.19
C TRP A 61 7.02 4.60 -1.10
N LYS A 62 7.96 5.16 -0.31
CA LYS A 62 9.27 4.56 -0.08
C LYS A 62 9.12 3.27 0.73
N THR A 63 9.89 2.27 0.36
CA THR A 63 9.96 0.95 0.99
C THR A 63 11.37 0.42 0.83
N ASP A 64 11.84 -0.28 1.85
CA ASP A 64 13.06 -1.06 1.89
C ASP A 64 12.79 -2.56 1.65
N GLY A 65 11.54 -2.90 1.35
CA GLY A 65 11.10 -4.26 1.08
C GLY A 65 11.15 -5.12 2.34
N CYS A 66 11.59 -6.37 2.20
CA CYS A 66 11.68 -7.29 3.34
C CYS A 66 13.04 -7.20 4.04
N SER A 67 13.64 -6.01 4.15
CA SER A 67 15.01 -5.71 4.61
C SER A 67 15.39 -6.24 6.01
N GLY A 68 14.45 -6.74 6.81
CA GLY A 68 14.71 -7.41 8.09
C GLY A 68 14.54 -8.93 8.08
N ALA A 69 14.19 -9.53 6.94
CA ALA A 69 13.95 -10.95 6.82
C ALA A 69 15.05 -11.59 5.97
N SER A 70 16.23 -11.72 6.58
CA SER A 70 17.41 -12.38 6.00
C SER A 70 17.20 -13.88 5.73
N ASP A 71 16.12 -14.46 6.23
CA ASP A 71 15.79 -15.85 6.00
C ASP A 71 14.63 -15.94 5.01
N ASN A 72 14.96 -16.17 3.73
CA ASN A 72 13.99 -16.66 2.75
C ASN A 72 14.15 -18.19 2.57
N PRO A 73 13.80 -19.02 3.58
CA PRO A 73 13.94 -20.46 3.48
C PRO A 73 12.93 -20.97 2.45
N GLY A 74 13.37 -21.12 1.20
CA GLY A 74 12.57 -21.61 0.09
C GLY A 74 12.45 -20.68 -1.13
N GLY A 75 13.03 -19.48 -1.12
CA GLY A 75 13.03 -18.60 -2.30
C GLY A 75 11.67 -17.95 -2.61
N PHE A 76 10.83 -17.72 -1.60
CA PHE A 76 9.52 -17.09 -1.77
C PHE A 76 9.64 -15.56 -1.92
N HIS A 77 9.00 -14.97 -2.92
CA HIS A 77 9.15 -13.55 -3.23
C HIS A 77 8.03 -12.70 -2.61
N PHE A 78 8.16 -12.37 -1.32
CA PHE A 78 7.17 -11.56 -0.58
C PHE A 78 7.35 -10.04 -0.69
N TRP A 79 8.21 -9.56 -1.59
CA TRP A 79 8.54 -8.13 -1.67
C TRP A 79 7.31 -7.23 -1.84
N ALA A 80 6.33 -7.62 -2.66
CA ALA A 80 5.12 -6.84 -2.85
C ALA A 80 4.30 -6.71 -1.55
N ALA A 81 4.21 -7.79 -0.77
CA ALA A 81 3.54 -7.80 0.53
C ALA A 81 4.28 -6.89 1.53
N CYS A 82 5.61 -6.98 1.60
CA CYS A 82 6.43 -6.11 2.46
C CYS A 82 6.28 -4.64 2.08
N ALA A 83 6.32 -4.32 0.78
CA ALA A 83 6.17 -2.95 0.30
C ALA A 83 4.80 -2.32 0.64
N ARG A 84 3.73 -3.12 0.59
CA ARG A 84 2.39 -2.64 0.98
C ARG A 84 2.24 -2.51 2.50
N HIS A 85 2.89 -3.37 3.27
CA HIS A 85 2.99 -3.27 4.73
C HIS A 85 3.69 -1.98 5.17
N ASP A 86 4.88 -1.70 4.61
CA ASP A 86 5.64 -0.47 4.84
C ASP A 86 4.81 0.77 4.52
N PHE A 87 4.12 0.75 3.37
CA PHE A 87 3.24 1.83 2.97
C PHE A 87 2.17 2.11 4.02
N GLY A 88 1.51 1.07 4.54
CA GLY A 88 0.52 1.20 5.60
C GLY A 88 1.12 1.83 6.85
N TYR A 89 2.21 1.26 7.36
CA TYR A 89 2.88 1.73 8.59
C TYR A 89 3.31 3.20 8.48
N ARG A 90 4.08 3.54 7.44
CA ARG A 90 4.63 4.88 7.24
C ARG A 90 3.53 5.93 7.13
N ASN A 91 2.44 5.63 6.41
CA ASN A 91 1.38 6.61 6.19
C ASN A 91 0.41 6.75 7.37
N TYR A 92 0.08 5.66 8.07
CA TYR A 92 -0.70 5.77 9.31
C TYR A 92 0.09 6.51 10.40
N LYS A 93 1.42 6.29 10.51
CA LYS A 93 2.29 7.07 11.40
C LYS A 93 2.32 8.55 10.99
N LYS A 94 2.58 8.85 9.71
CA LYS A 94 2.59 10.24 9.17
C LYS A 94 1.29 11.01 9.39
N LEU A 95 0.14 10.31 9.41
CA LEU A 95 -1.17 10.93 9.62
C LEU A 95 -1.61 10.96 11.10
N ASN A 96 -0.73 10.62 12.05
CA ASN A 96 -1.05 10.49 13.48
C ASN A 96 -2.28 9.59 13.68
N ALA A 97 -2.32 8.46 13.00
CA ALA A 97 -3.43 7.50 12.98
C ALA A 97 -2.94 6.05 13.13
N PHE A 98 -1.72 5.84 13.61
CA PHE A 98 -1.16 4.51 13.87
C PHE A 98 -1.65 3.93 15.21
N THR A 99 -2.96 3.69 15.28
CA THR A 99 -3.60 3.04 16.44
C THR A 99 -3.38 1.53 16.40
N GLY A 100 -3.58 0.84 17.53
CA GLY A 100 -3.53 -0.62 17.58
C GLY A 100 -4.46 -1.31 16.57
N ALA A 101 -5.63 -0.70 16.30
CA ALA A 101 -6.58 -1.20 15.29
C ALA A 101 -6.02 -1.08 13.86
N ASN A 102 -5.41 0.06 13.51
CA ASN A 102 -4.81 0.26 12.19
C ASN A 102 -3.54 -0.57 12.01
N LYS A 103 -2.70 -0.71 13.05
CA LYS A 103 -1.57 -1.64 13.05
C LYS A 103 -2.04 -3.06 12.76
N LYS A 104 -3.01 -3.56 13.54
CA LYS A 104 -3.57 -4.92 13.37
C LYS A 104 -4.17 -5.12 11.98
N ARG A 105 -4.81 -4.11 11.40
CA ARG A 105 -5.31 -4.13 10.02
C ARG A 105 -4.16 -4.34 9.03
N VAL A 106 -3.12 -3.51 9.09
CA VAL A 106 -1.99 -3.59 8.16
C VAL A 106 -1.23 -4.92 8.31
N ASP A 107 -1.01 -5.40 9.53
CA ASP A 107 -0.36 -6.71 9.78
C ASP A 107 -1.19 -7.87 9.20
N LYS A 108 -2.53 -7.84 9.35
CA LYS A 108 -3.40 -8.86 8.76
C LYS A 108 -3.39 -8.81 7.23
N THR A 109 -3.40 -7.62 6.66
CA THR A 109 -3.29 -7.41 5.21
C THR A 109 -1.97 -7.95 4.67
N PHE A 110 -0.88 -7.78 5.43
CA PHE A 110 0.43 -8.35 5.08
C PHE A 110 0.41 -9.88 5.03
N LEU A 111 -0.16 -10.54 6.04
CA LEU A 111 -0.34 -12.00 6.02
C LEU A 111 -1.23 -12.46 4.85
N TYR A 112 -2.30 -11.71 4.57
CA TYR A 112 -3.19 -11.98 3.44
C TYR A 112 -2.42 -11.96 2.11
N ASP A 113 -1.59 -10.94 1.88
CA ASP A 113 -0.80 -10.82 0.64
C ASP A 113 0.22 -11.93 0.48
N MET A 114 0.95 -12.26 1.56
CA MET A 114 1.92 -13.35 1.50
C MET A 114 1.25 -14.70 1.22
N ASN A 115 0.09 -14.96 1.83
CA ASN A 115 -0.68 -16.18 1.54
C ASN A 115 -1.18 -16.21 0.09
N TRP A 116 -1.59 -15.07 -0.46
CA TRP A 116 -1.95 -14.97 -1.86
C TRP A 116 -0.76 -15.24 -2.78
N THR A 117 0.43 -14.72 -2.45
CA THR A 117 1.68 -15.07 -3.15
C THR A 117 1.92 -16.57 -3.10
N CYS A 118 1.72 -17.23 -1.96
CA CYS A 118 1.86 -18.68 -1.86
C CYS A 118 0.88 -19.47 -2.74
N ASP A 119 -0.31 -18.93 -2.99
CA ASP A 119 -1.31 -19.55 -3.85
C ASP A 119 -1.06 -19.28 -5.34
N LYS A 120 -0.36 -18.19 -5.66
CA LYS A 120 -0.10 -17.70 -7.02
C LYS A 120 1.34 -17.95 -7.52
N GLN A 121 2.27 -18.38 -6.65
CA GLN A 121 3.68 -18.48 -7.03
C GLN A 121 3.93 -19.49 -8.14
N TRP A 122 4.95 -19.17 -8.95
CA TRP A 122 5.11 -19.58 -10.33
C TRP A 122 5.46 -21.06 -10.51
N GLY A 123 4.79 -21.72 -11.45
CA GLY A 123 5.08 -23.09 -11.88
C GLY A 123 4.35 -24.18 -11.08
N PRO A 124 4.55 -25.47 -11.43
CA PRO A 124 3.99 -26.60 -10.69
C PRO A 124 4.64 -26.72 -9.30
N ILE A 125 4.15 -25.94 -8.34
CA ILE A 125 4.52 -26.09 -6.93
C ILE A 125 3.66 -27.18 -6.29
N THR A 126 4.30 -28.04 -5.50
CA THR A 126 3.64 -29.11 -4.75
C THR A 126 2.82 -28.54 -3.60
N GLN A 127 1.87 -29.34 -3.08
CA GLN A 127 1.15 -29.00 -1.86
C GLN A 127 2.10 -28.77 -0.67
N ALA A 128 3.23 -29.50 -0.62
CA ALA A 128 4.24 -29.33 0.42
C ALA A 128 4.93 -27.97 0.35
N GLN A 129 5.30 -27.51 -0.85
CA GLN A 129 5.88 -26.17 -1.06
C GLN A 129 4.89 -25.06 -0.71
N ARG A 130 3.60 -25.19 -1.06
CA ARG A 130 2.56 -24.25 -0.63
C ARG A 130 2.45 -24.15 0.89
N LYS A 131 2.46 -25.29 1.60
CA LYS A 131 2.46 -25.33 3.07
C LYS A 131 3.72 -24.67 3.65
N ALA A 132 4.89 -24.94 3.07
CA ALA A 132 6.14 -24.31 3.48
C ALA A 132 6.09 -22.78 3.31
N CYS A 133 5.61 -22.29 2.16
CA CYS A 133 5.42 -20.87 1.89
C CYS A 133 4.53 -20.20 2.95
N ARG A 134 3.36 -20.78 3.23
CA ARG A 134 2.43 -20.25 4.25
C ARG A 134 3.03 -20.26 5.66
N LYS A 135 3.90 -21.24 5.97
CA LYS A 135 4.64 -21.27 7.26
C LYS A 135 5.64 -20.11 7.35
N VAL A 136 6.34 -19.78 6.26
CA VAL A 136 7.22 -18.61 6.20
C VAL A 136 6.39 -17.32 6.32
N ALA A 137 5.30 -17.19 5.56
CA ALA A 137 4.38 -16.05 5.65
C ALA A 137 3.90 -15.80 7.09
N LYS A 138 3.56 -16.87 7.82
CA LYS A 138 3.17 -16.77 9.22
C LYS A 138 4.32 -16.26 10.12
N LYS A 139 5.56 -16.69 9.90
CA LYS A 139 6.71 -16.18 10.67
C LYS A 139 6.90 -14.67 10.48
N TYR A 140 6.79 -14.19 9.24
CA TYR A 140 6.86 -12.76 8.94
C TYR A 140 5.74 -11.98 9.64
N TYR A 141 4.51 -12.51 9.61
CA TYR A 141 3.39 -11.92 10.33
C TYR A 141 3.63 -11.88 11.84
N ASP A 142 4.05 -12.99 12.44
CA ASP A 142 4.31 -13.06 13.88
C ASP A 142 5.41 -12.06 14.30
N ALA A 143 6.45 -11.88 13.48
CA ALA A 143 7.50 -10.90 13.73
C ALA A 143 6.97 -9.44 13.73
N VAL A 144 6.17 -9.03 12.75
CA VAL A 144 5.63 -7.65 12.73
C VAL A 144 4.58 -7.42 13.82
N VAL A 145 3.85 -8.47 14.21
CA VAL A 145 2.93 -8.41 15.36
C VAL A 145 3.72 -8.15 16.64
N ALA A 146 4.80 -8.91 16.86
CA ALA A 146 5.64 -8.82 18.05
C ALA A 146 6.44 -7.52 18.13
N PHE A 147 7.07 -7.08 17.03
CA PHE A 147 8.06 -5.98 17.07
C PHE A 147 7.63 -4.69 16.37
N GLY A 148 6.53 -4.69 15.61
CA GLY A 148 6.10 -3.54 14.78
C GLY A 148 5.58 -2.31 15.52
N HIS A 149 5.82 -2.21 16.83
CA HIS A 149 5.52 -1.02 17.64
C HIS A 149 6.77 -0.21 18.00
N LEU A 150 7.97 -0.78 17.79
CA LEU A 150 9.26 -0.08 17.86
C LEU A 150 9.44 0.83 16.62
#